data_AF-A0A914GK36-F1
#
_entry.id   AF-A0A914GK36-F1
#
_cell.length_a   1.000
_cell.length_b   1.000
_cell.length_c   1.000
_cell.angle_alpha   90.00
_cell.angle_beta   90.00
_cell.angle_gamma   90.00
#
_symmetry.space_group_name_H-M   'P 1'
#
loop_
_entity.id
_entity.type
_entity.pdbx_description
1 polymer ?
#
loop_
_entity_poly.entity_id
_entity_poly.type
_entity_poly.pdbx_seq_one_letter_code
_entity_poly.pdbx_strand_id
1 'polypeptide(L)'
;MARKNLNVYICTGPLYLPQKEADGNLYVKYKVIGPRNVAVPSHFFKVALVEYEKDKFSMEAYLLPNAVIPDEKPISDFLVPLDTIERAGGFLIFEKIPKSQIKMINGQKQGGGLLW
;
A
#
# COMPACT_ATOMS: atom_id res chain seq x y z
N MET A 1 2.23 -9.62 13.28
CA MET A 1 3.35 -8.74 12.90
C MET A 1 3.98 -8.06 14.12
N ALA A 2 3.32 -7.11 14.80
CA ALA A 2 3.94 -6.31 15.88
C ALA A 2 4.55 -7.11 17.04
N ARG A 3 3.86 -8.14 17.55
CA ARG A 3 4.35 -8.94 18.70
C ARG A 3 5.63 -9.75 18.45
N LYS A 4 6.06 -9.89 17.20
CA LYS A 4 7.16 -10.80 16.80
C LYS A 4 8.40 -10.07 16.25
N ASN A 5 8.39 -8.74 16.20
CA ASN A 5 9.44 -7.93 15.56
C ASN A 5 9.88 -6.81 16.50
N LEU A 6 11.06 -6.24 16.27
CA LEU A 6 11.62 -5.18 17.10
C LEU A 6 10.78 -3.91 17.00
N ASN A 7 10.54 -3.44 15.76
CA ASN A 7 9.73 -2.27 15.48
C ASN A 7 8.79 -2.52 14.30
N VAL A 8 7.61 -1.91 14.35
CA VAL A 8 6.67 -1.91 13.23
C VAL A 8 6.14 -0.50 13.02
N TYR A 9 6.38 0.02 11.82
CA TYR A 9 5.91 1.33 11.37
C TYR A 9 4.82 1.13 10.34
N ILE A 10 3.74 1.91 10.44
CA ILE A 10 2.57 1.75 9.58
C ILE A 10 2.17 3.11 9.02
N CYS A 11 2.16 3.23 7.69
CA CYS A 11 1.50 4.31 6.99
C CYS A 11 0.13 3.81 6.50
N THR A 12 -0.93 4.61 6.65
CA THR A 12 -2.29 4.26 6.24
C THR A 12 -3.00 5.51 5.77
N GLY A 13 -3.82 5.39 4.73
CA GLY A 13 -4.59 6.52 4.23
C GLY A 13 -5.59 6.15 3.13
N PRO A 14 -6.42 7.12 2.74
CA PRO A 14 -7.39 6.97 1.66
C PRO A 14 -6.74 7.14 0.28
N LEU A 15 -7.34 6.53 -0.74
CA LEU A 15 -7.02 6.75 -2.16
C LEU A 15 -8.28 6.92 -3.00
N TYR A 16 -8.15 7.74 -4.05
CA TYR A 16 -9.21 8.08 -5.01
C TYR A 16 -8.73 7.68 -6.41
N LEU A 17 -8.91 6.40 -6.75
CA LEU A 17 -8.36 5.82 -7.97
C LEU A 17 -9.28 6.10 -9.16
N PRO A 18 -8.72 6.36 -10.36
CA PRO A 18 -9.51 6.56 -11.56
C PRO A 18 -10.14 5.25 -12.04
N GLN A 19 -11.31 5.36 -12.65
CA GLN A 19 -11.99 4.27 -13.35
C GLN A 19 -12.27 4.67 -14.80
N LYS A 20 -12.20 3.71 -15.71
CA LYS A 20 -12.51 3.93 -17.12
C LYS A 20 -14.02 3.92 -17.30
N GLU A 21 -14.57 4.99 -17.85
CA GLU A 21 -16.00 5.09 -18.15
C GLU A 21 -16.30 4.72 -19.62
N ALA A 22 -17.59 4.73 -19.99
CA ALA A 22 -18.07 4.25 -21.29
C ALA A 22 -17.55 5.05 -22.49
N ASP A 23 -17.16 6.31 -22.27
CA ASP A 23 -16.52 7.17 -23.28
C ASP A 23 -15.04 6.82 -23.51
N GLY A 24 -14.49 5.88 -22.75
CA GLY A 24 -13.10 5.44 -22.83
C GLY A 24 -12.12 6.30 -22.02
N ASN A 25 -12.58 7.37 -21.38
CA ASN A 25 -11.74 8.24 -20.56
C ASN A 25 -11.68 7.76 -19.10
N LEU A 26 -10.65 8.22 -18.39
CA LEU A 26 -10.45 7.94 -16.97
C LEU A 26 -11.03 9.08 -16.12
N TYR A 27 -11.85 8.72 -15.14
CA TYR A 27 -12.44 9.67 -14.19
C TYR A 27 -12.18 9.24 -12.77
N VAL A 28 -11.90 10.21 -11.90
CA VAL A 28 -11.92 10.01 -10.45
C VAL A 28 -13.29 10.43 -9.94
N LYS A 29 -14.11 9.44 -9.55
CA LYS A 29 -15.45 9.65 -9.02
C LYS A 29 -15.55 9.05 -7.63
N TYR A 30 -16.01 9.84 -6.67
CA TYR A 30 -16.25 9.39 -5.31
C TYR A 30 -17.48 10.05 -4.72
N LYS A 31 -18.15 9.33 -3.82
CA LYS A 31 -19.30 9.85 -3.08
C LYS A 31 -18.81 10.86 -2.04
N VAL A 32 -19.60 11.91 -1.82
CA VAL A 32 -19.47 12.78 -0.64
C VAL A 32 -20.72 12.62 0.24
N ILE A 33 -20.57 12.71 1.57
CA ILE A 33 -21.66 12.51 2.52
C ILE A 33 -21.80 13.65 3.52
N GLY A 34 -23.06 13.89 3.92
CA GLY A 34 -23.44 14.89 4.92
C GLY A 34 -23.26 16.33 4.45
N PRO A 35 -23.69 17.31 5.27
CA PRO A 35 -23.64 18.73 4.91
C PRO A 35 -22.21 19.29 4.80
N ARG A 36 -21.20 18.54 5.27
CA ARG A 36 -19.78 18.90 5.19
C ARG A 36 -19.03 18.24 4.04
N ASN A 37 -19.75 17.56 3.13
CA ASN A 37 -19.18 16.91 1.95
C ASN A 37 -17.99 16.00 2.27
N VAL A 38 -18.12 15.16 3.30
CA VAL A 38 -17.05 14.23 3.69
C VAL A 38 -16.84 13.23 2.55
N ALA A 39 -15.62 13.19 2.00
CA ALA A 39 -15.28 12.31 0.90
C ALA A 39 -15.28 10.83 1.35
N VAL A 40 -15.84 9.97 0.50
CA VAL A 40 -15.82 8.51 0.68
C VAL A 40 -14.72 7.95 -0.23
N PRO A 41 -13.60 7.46 0.33
CA PRO A 41 -12.49 6.96 -0.47
C PRO A 41 -12.91 5.78 -1.35
N SER A 42 -12.27 5.65 -2.52
CA SER A 42 -12.46 4.48 -3.38
C SER A 42 -11.73 3.26 -2.82
N HIS A 43 -10.56 3.50 -2.22
CA HIS A 43 -9.65 2.50 -1.70
C HIS A 43 -8.98 3.03 -0.44
N PHE A 44 -8.42 2.13 0.35
CA PHE A 44 -7.51 2.43 1.43
C PHE A 44 -6.21 1.68 1.20
N PHE A 45 -5.10 2.28 1.61
CA PHE A 45 -3.82 1.59 1.61
C PHE A 45 -3.30 1.39 3.02
N LYS A 46 -2.47 0.37 3.18
CA LYS A 46 -1.61 0.20 4.36
C LYS A 46 -0.22 -0.21 3.89
N VAL A 47 0.79 0.55 4.24
CA VAL A 47 2.20 0.15 4.06
C VAL A 47 2.79 -0.10 5.43
N ALA A 48 3.21 -1.34 5.68
CA ALA A 48 3.88 -1.75 6.90
C ALA A 48 5.37 -1.93 6.65
N LEU A 49 6.20 -1.25 7.44
CA LEU A 49 7.65 -1.44 7.49
C LEU A 49 7.98 -2.11 8.82
N VAL A 50 8.67 -3.25 8.75
CA VAL A 50 8.95 -4.11 9.90
C VAL A 50 10.44 -4.24 10.07
N GLU A 51 10.95 -3.79 11.21
CA GLU A 51 12.31 -4.06 11.64
C GLU A 51 12.32 -5.37 12.43
N TYR A 52 12.76 -6.46 11.79
CA TYR A 52 12.79 -7.79 12.42
C TYR A 52 14.13 -8.08 13.11
N GLU A 53 15.18 -7.38 12.70
CA GLU A 53 16.51 -7.35 13.30
C GLU A 53 17.05 -5.92 13.10
N LYS A 54 17.95 -5.45 13.96
CA LYS A 54 18.50 -4.10 13.89
C LYS A 54 18.96 -3.76 12.46
N ASP A 55 18.43 -2.67 11.91
CA ASP A 55 18.72 -2.18 10.55
C ASP A 55 18.38 -3.16 9.40
N LYS A 56 17.55 -4.19 9.65
CA LYS A 56 17.02 -5.11 8.63
C LYS A 56 15.50 -5.05 8.60
N PHE A 57 14.98 -4.62 7.44
CA PHE A 57 13.57 -4.35 7.28
C PHE A 57 12.91 -5.30 6.28
N SER A 58 11.65 -5.62 6.53
CA SER A 58 10.72 -6.10 5.51
C SER A 58 9.59 -5.10 5.32
N MET A 59 9.01 -5.08 4.13
CA MET A 59 7.92 -4.18 3.79
C MET A 59 6.75 -4.95 3.18
N GLU A 60 5.53 -4.56 3.54
CA GLU A 60 4.30 -5.04 2.93
C GLU A 60 3.41 -3.86 2.56
N ALA A 61 2.94 -3.82 1.32
CA ALA A 61 2.12 -2.75 0.77
C ALA A 61 0.78 -3.31 0.30
N TYR A 62 -0.30 -2.86 0.95
CA TYR A 62 -1.66 -3.31 0.72
C TYR A 62 -2.52 -2.20 0.13
N LEU A 63 -3.39 -2.56 -0.81
CA LEU A 63 -4.40 -1.69 -1.40
C LEU A 63 -5.76 -2.41 -1.40
N LEU A 64 -6.71 -1.91 -0.60
CA LEU A 64 -8.01 -2.53 -0.41
C LEU A 64 -9.11 -1.62 -0.99
N PRO A 65 -10.10 -2.16 -1.73
CA PRO A 65 -11.25 -1.39 -2.14
C PRO A 65 -12.13 -1.06 -0.93
N ASN A 66 -12.75 0.12 -0.94
CA ASN A 66 -13.79 0.49 0.01
C ASN A 66 -15.13 -0.14 -0.40
N ALA A 67 -15.17 -1.46 -0.35
CA ALA A 67 -16.30 -2.29 -0.77
C ALA A 67 -16.40 -3.54 0.11
N VAL A 68 -17.47 -4.30 -0.05
CA VAL A 68 -17.62 -5.60 0.62
C VAL A 68 -16.54 -6.55 0.10
N ILE A 69 -15.77 -7.13 1.02
CA ILE A 69 -14.74 -8.13 0.74
C ILE A 69 -15.19 -9.43 1.43
N PRO A 70 -15.29 -10.56 0.71
CA PRO A 70 -15.60 -11.86 1.32
C PRO A 70 -14.55 -12.27 2.35
N ASP A 71 -14.97 -12.90 3.45
CA ASP A 71 -14.07 -13.31 4.54
C ASP A 71 -13.05 -14.36 4.10
N GLU A 72 -13.37 -15.15 3.07
CA GLU A 72 -12.47 -16.17 2.51
C GLU A 72 -11.33 -15.57 1.70
N LYS A 73 -11.42 -14.28 1.33
CA LYS A 73 -10.41 -13.63 0.50
C LYS A 73 -9.15 -13.35 1.34
N PRO A 74 -8.01 -13.98 1.03
CA PRO A 74 -6.81 -13.80 1.83
C PRO A 74 -6.26 -12.38 1.66
N ILE A 75 -5.72 -11.81 2.74
CA ILE A 75 -5.16 -10.46 2.72
C ILE A 75 -4.01 -10.28 1.72
N SER A 76 -3.33 -11.38 1.36
CA SER A 76 -2.26 -11.41 0.35
C SER A 76 -2.73 -10.99 -1.04
N ASP A 77 -4.01 -11.16 -1.37
CA ASP A 77 -4.57 -10.77 -2.68
C ASP A 77 -4.57 -9.26 -2.90
N PHE A 78 -4.39 -8.48 -1.82
CA PHE A 78 -4.36 -7.02 -1.85
C PHE A 78 -2.94 -6.45 -1.83
N LEU A 79 -1.91 -7.31 -1.91
CA LEU A 79 -0.53 -6.87 -2.03
C LEU A 79 -0.31 -6.20 -3.39
N VAL A 80 0.27 -4.99 -3.36
CA VAL A 80 0.63 -4.23 -4.56
C VAL A 80 2.06 -3.72 -4.47
N PRO A 81 2.74 -3.44 -5.59
CA PRO A 81 4.02 -2.73 -5.56
C PRO A 81 3.87 -1.39 -4.81
N LEU A 82 4.88 -1.01 -4.01
CA LEU A 82 4.86 0.24 -3.24
C LEU A 82 4.59 1.45 -4.14
N ASP A 83 5.20 1.47 -5.33
CA ASP A 83 5.07 2.55 -6.31
C ASP A 83 3.61 2.74 -6.80
N THR A 84 2.77 1.71 -6.72
CA THR A 84 1.34 1.82 -7.02
C THR A 84 0.66 2.77 -6.04
N ILE A 85 0.97 2.65 -4.75
CA ILE A 85 0.40 3.48 -3.69
C ILE A 85 0.99 4.88 -3.76
N GLU A 86 2.31 5.01 -3.92
CA GLU A 86 2.98 6.33 -3.99
C GLU A 86 2.50 7.16 -5.18
N ARG A 87 2.35 6.54 -6.37
CA ARG A 87 1.80 7.23 -7.54
C ARG A 87 0.35 7.65 -7.36
N ALA A 88 -0.47 6.78 -6.76
CA ALA A 88 -1.87 7.08 -6.53
C ALA A 88 -2.08 8.13 -5.42
N GLY A 89 -1.23 8.11 -4.40
CA GLY A 89 -1.29 9.00 -3.24
C GLY A 89 -0.63 10.35 -3.46
N GLY A 90 0.35 10.44 -4.35
CA GLY A 90 1.13 11.65 -4.59
C GLY A 90 2.14 11.97 -3.48
N PHE A 91 2.62 10.96 -2.77
CA PHE A 91 3.64 11.11 -1.72
C PHE A 91 4.53 9.86 -1.64
N LEU A 92 5.74 10.04 -1.09
CA LEU A 92 6.70 8.97 -0.88
C LEU A 92 6.55 8.37 0.51
N ILE A 93 6.75 7.05 0.63
CA ILE A 93 6.55 6.29 1.85
C ILE A 93 7.87 5.64 2.26
N PHE A 94 8.33 5.95 3.48
CA PHE A 94 9.58 5.42 4.05
C PHE A 94 10.84 5.68 3.19
N GLU A 95 10.86 6.75 2.40
CA GLU A 95 11.97 7.13 1.50
C GLU A 95 13.33 7.22 2.19
N LYS A 96 13.35 7.61 3.47
CA LYS A 96 14.58 7.76 4.26
C LYS A 96 15.26 6.44 4.63
N ILE A 97 14.63 5.28 4.37
CA ILE A 97 15.22 3.98 4.64
C ILE A 97 16.09 3.56 3.44
N PRO A 98 17.40 3.33 3.63
CA PRO A 98 18.26 2.81 2.58
C PRO A 98 17.69 1.52 1.99
N LYS A 99 17.56 1.46 0.66
CA LYS A 99 17.04 0.26 -0.04
C LYS A 99 17.82 -1.01 0.29
N SER A 100 19.13 -0.88 0.59
CA SER A 100 19.98 -1.99 1.01
C SER A 100 19.57 -2.62 2.35
N GLN A 101 18.86 -1.89 3.22
CA GLN A 101 18.35 -2.38 4.49
C GLN A 101 16.99 -3.08 4.35
N ILE A 102 16.25 -2.83 3.26
CA ILE A 102 14.99 -3.50 2.95
C ILE A 102 15.31 -4.84 2.27
N LYS A 103 15.18 -5.94 3.02
CA LYS A 103 15.54 -7.28 2.55
C LYS A 103 14.40 -7.99 1.85
N MET A 104 13.15 -7.62 2.14
CA MET A 104 11.97 -8.22 1.54
C MET A 104 10.89 -7.17 1.29
N ILE A 105 10.20 -7.28 0.16
CA ILE A 105 9.00 -6.49 -0.16
C ILE A 105 7.90 -7.45 -0.61
N ASN A 106 6.74 -7.42 0.05
CA ASN A 106 5.60 -8.30 -0.24
C ASN A 106 5.99 -9.80 -0.29
N GLY A 107 6.85 -10.23 0.63
CA GLY A 107 7.37 -11.60 0.68
C GLY A 107 8.46 -11.95 -0.35
N GLN A 108 8.77 -11.05 -1.29
CA GLN A 108 9.84 -11.24 -2.28
C GLN A 108 11.18 -10.71 -1.74
N LYS A 109 12.24 -11.52 -1.83
CA LYS A 109 13.59 -11.09 -1.44
C LYS A 109 14.10 -10.00 -2.39
N GLN A 110 14.64 -8.95 -1.81
CA GLN A 110 15.35 -7.90 -2.53
C GLN A 110 16.85 -8.24 -2.55
N GLY A 111 17.45 -8.30 -3.73
CA GLY A 111 18.90 -8.53 -3.87
C GLY A 111 19.31 -9.93 -4.37
N GLY A 112 18.77 -10.35 -5.51
CA GLY A 112 19.32 -11.39 -6.37
C GLY A 112 19.33 -10.94 -7.83
N GLY A 113 19.86 -9.74 -8.10
CA GLY A 113 20.06 -9.25 -9.47
C GLY A 113 21.42 -9.68 -9.98
N LEU A 114 21.43 -10.37 -11.13
CA LEU A 114 22.58 -10.79 -11.91
C LEU A 114 23.70 -9.71 -11.95
N LEU A 115 24.89 -10.12 -11.54
CA LEU A 115 26.14 -9.60 -12.07
C LEU A 115 26.35 -10.24 -13.44
N TRP A 116 25.88 -9.65 -14.53
CA TRP A 116 26.44 -9.75 -15.90
C TRP A 116 25.94 -8.56 -16.71
#